data_AF-A0AAU2EZS8-F1
#
_entry.id   AF-A0AAU2EZS8-F1
#
_cell.length_a   1.000
_cell.length_b   1.000
_cell.length_c   1.000
_cell.angle_alpha   90.00
_cell.angle_beta   90.00
_cell.angle_gamma   90.00
#
_symmetry.space_group_name_H-M   'P 1'
#
loop_
_entity.id
_entity.type
_entity.pdbx_description
1 polymer ?
#
loop_
_entity_poly.entity_id
_entity_poly.type
_entity_poly.pdbx_seq_one_letter_code
_entity_poly.pdbx_strand_id
1 'polypeptide(L)'
;MVYSDNSGRRIRRRVKRRRQPADSKPDEAKTRYIRQVAKENPRFTPEEVHAEIYYNRGRHDISKDMVRKVLGMPRPRLPLWPFGR
;
A
#
# COMPACT_ATOMS: atom_id res chain seq x y z
N MET A 1 -42.04 -6.24 -0.60
CA MET A 1 -42.43 -7.59 -0.14
C MET A 1 -41.41 -8.05 0.88
N VAL A 2 -41.80 -8.18 2.16
CA VAL A 2 -40.91 -8.52 3.28
C VAL A 2 -41.19 -9.98 3.65
N TYR A 3 -40.21 -10.87 3.42
CA TYR A 3 -40.32 -12.27 3.82
C TYR A 3 -40.17 -12.37 5.34
N SER A 4 -41.24 -12.78 6.02
CA SER A 4 -41.23 -13.08 7.46
C SER A 4 -41.30 -14.59 7.62
N ASP A 5 -40.39 -15.17 8.39
CA ASP A 5 -40.49 -16.57 8.81
C ASP A 5 -41.53 -16.68 9.94
N ASN A 6 -42.16 -17.85 10.12
CA ASN A 6 -43.31 -18.11 11.00
C ASN A 6 -43.09 -17.84 12.52
N SER A 7 -41.99 -17.17 12.90
CA SER A 7 -41.60 -16.84 14.27
C SER A 7 -41.65 -15.34 14.60
N GLY A 8 -42.12 -14.48 13.68
CA GLY A 8 -42.29 -13.03 13.91
C GLY A 8 -40.99 -12.24 14.14
N ARG A 9 -39.82 -12.88 14.09
CA ARG A 9 -38.52 -12.22 14.27
C ARG A 9 -38.00 -11.67 12.94
N ARG A 10 -37.76 -10.35 12.93
CA ARG A 10 -37.08 -9.64 11.83
C ARG A 10 -35.70 -10.24 11.58
N ILE A 11 -35.55 -10.97 10.46
CA ILE A 11 -34.26 -11.48 10.00
C ILE A 11 -33.42 -10.30 9.47
N ARG A 12 -32.55 -9.75 10.33
CA ARG A 12 -31.50 -8.81 9.90
C ARG A 12 -30.38 -9.61 9.24
N ARG A 13 -30.46 -9.84 7.92
CA ARG A 13 -29.32 -10.39 7.17
C ARG A 13 -28.14 -9.43 7.30
N ARG A 14 -27.08 -9.82 8.01
CA ARG A 14 -25.82 -9.06 8.05
C ARG A 14 -25.27 -8.99 6.62
N VAL A 15 -25.37 -7.84 5.99
CA VAL A 15 -24.71 -7.56 4.71
C VAL A 15 -23.22 -7.81 4.92
N LYS A 16 -22.69 -8.87 4.30
CA LYS A 16 -21.24 -9.09 4.23
C LYS A 16 -20.67 -7.87 3.52
N ARG A 17 -20.09 -6.93 4.28
CA ARG A 17 -19.30 -5.84 3.71
C ARG A 17 -18.27 -6.49 2.80
N ARG A 18 -18.15 -6.04 1.54
CA ARG A 18 -17.11 -6.52 0.63
C ARG A 18 -15.79 -6.51 1.40
N ARG A 19 -15.18 -7.69 1.61
CA ARG A 19 -13.82 -7.76 2.13
C ARG A 19 -12.98 -6.84 1.26
N GLN A 20 -12.12 -6.03 1.87
CA GLN A 20 -11.19 -5.21 1.09
C GLN A 20 -10.53 -6.11 0.03
N PRO A 21 -10.34 -5.61 -1.20
CA PRO A 21 -9.68 -6.40 -2.23
C PRO A 21 -8.37 -6.93 -1.65
N ALA A 22 -8.11 -8.23 -1.84
CA ALA A 22 -6.88 -8.85 -1.37
C ALA A 22 -5.71 -8.00 -1.83
N ASP A 23 -4.74 -7.73 -0.92
CA ASP A 23 -3.55 -6.93 -1.22
C ASP A 23 -3.00 -7.35 -2.58
N SER A 24 -3.19 -6.49 -3.58
CA SER A 24 -2.66 -6.73 -4.91
C SER A 24 -1.16 -6.90 -4.74
N LYS A 25 -0.62 -8.07 -5.08
CA LYS A 25 0.83 -8.30 -5.06
C LYS A 25 1.49 -7.10 -5.76
N PRO A 26 2.55 -6.52 -5.18
CA PRO A 26 3.23 -5.40 -5.81
C PRO A 26 3.60 -5.82 -7.23
N ASP A 27 3.23 -4.99 -8.19
CA ASP A 27 3.41 -5.26 -9.61
C ASP A 27 4.89 -5.61 -9.87
N GLU A 28 5.14 -6.84 -10.33
CA GLU A 28 6.49 -7.40 -10.40
C GLU A 28 7.37 -6.60 -11.39
N ALA A 29 6.74 -6.01 -12.40
CA ALA A 29 7.39 -5.10 -13.35
C ALA A 29 7.90 -3.82 -12.65
N LYS A 30 7.07 -3.17 -11.84
CA LYS A 30 7.45 -1.97 -11.06
C LYS A 30 8.55 -2.29 -10.05
N THR A 31 8.44 -3.45 -9.41
CA THR A 31 9.43 -3.93 -8.44
C THR A 31 10.80 -4.12 -9.08
N ARG A 32 10.86 -4.75 -10.27
CA ARG A 32 12.09 -4.89 -11.06
C ARG A 32 12.66 -3.54 -11.47
N TYR A 33 11.80 -2.64 -11.93
CA TYR A 33 12.21 -1.30 -12.35
C TYR A 33 12.86 -0.50 -11.21
N ILE A 34 12.25 -0.49 -10.03
CA ILE A 34 12.82 0.18 -8.84
C ILE A 34 14.21 -0.38 -8.51
N ARG A 35 14.37 -1.71 -8.55
CA ARG A 35 15.69 -2.35 -8.32
C ARG A 35 16.71 -1.98 -9.39
N GLN A 36 16.29 -1.80 -10.63
CA GLN A 36 17.17 -1.37 -11.72
C GLN A 36 17.68 0.05 -11.47
N VAL A 37 16.79 1.01 -11.15
CA VAL A 37 17.18 2.40 -10.86
C VAL A 37 18.13 2.47 -9.66
N ALA A 38 17.87 1.67 -8.62
CA ALA A 38 18.76 1.58 -7.46
C ALA A 38 20.12 0.94 -7.79
N LYS A 39 20.19 0.01 -8.76
CA LYS A 39 21.47 -0.54 -9.23
C LYS A 39 22.26 0.48 -10.06
N GLU A 40 21.58 1.27 -10.88
CA GLU A 40 22.20 2.36 -11.65
C GLU A 40 22.75 3.46 -10.72
N ASN A 41 22.15 3.65 -9.54
CA ASN A 41 22.55 4.65 -8.56
C ASN A 41 22.78 4.06 -7.16
N PRO A 42 23.91 3.38 -6.91
CA PRO A 42 24.15 2.66 -5.65
C PRO A 42 24.30 3.55 -4.41
N ARG A 43 24.50 4.86 -4.60
CA ARG A 43 24.59 5.85 -3.52
C ARG A 43 23.23 6.44 -3.12
N PHE A 44 22.19 6.24 -3.92
CA PHE A 44 20.91 6.88 -3.68
C PHE A 44 20.16 6.21 -2.54
N THR A 45 19.64 7.04 -1.64
CA THR A 45 18.64 6.65 -0.66
C THR A 45 17.32 6.31 -1.37
N PRO A 46 16.40 5.53 -0.75
CA PRO A 46 15.10 5.23 -1.36
C PRO A 46 14.28 6.47 -1.71
N GLU A 47 14.51 7.59 -1.02
CA GLU A 47 13.83 8.85 -1.31
C GLU A 47 14.37 9.50 -2.58
N GLU A 48 15.68 9.46 -2.78
CA GLU A 48 16.34 9.92 -4.00
C GLU A 48 16.01 9.01 -5.18
N VAL A 49 15.93 7.68 -4.97
CA VAL A 49 15.43 6.76 -6.01
C VAL A 49 13.99 7.10 -6.41
N HIS A 50 13.14 7.44 -5.44
CA HIS A 50 11.77 7.89 -5.75
C HIS A 50 11.79 9.24 -6.49
N ALA A 51 12.61 10.19 -6.07
CA ALA A 51 12.73 11.49 -6.72
C ALA A 51 13.22 11.35 -8.17
N GLU A 52 14.21 10.49 -8.41
CA GLU A 52 14.72 10.15 -9.73
C GLU A 52 13.61 9.59 -10.64
N ILE A 53 12.84 8.62 -10.13
CA ILE A 53 11.74 8.01 -10.87
C ILE A 53 10.62 9.02 -11.16
N TYR A 54 10.28 9.86 -10.19
CA TYR A 54 9.15 10.77 -10.27
C TYR A 54 9.45 12.00 -11.12
N TYR A 55 10.58 12.67 -10.87
CA TYR A 55 10.93 13.95 -11.49
C TYR A 55 11.73 13.78 -12.78
N ASN A 56 12.67 12.84 -12.85
CA ASN A 56 13.52 12.68 -14.05
C ASN A 56 12.87 11.73 -15.07
N ARG A 57 12.23 10.65 -14.60
CA ARG A 57 11.64 9.63 -15.49
C ARG A 57 10.12 9.75 -15.69
N GLY A 58 9.45 10.63 -14.97
CA GLY A 58 8.02 10.92 -15.13
C GLY A 58 7.08 9.76 -14.77
N ARG A 59 7.53 8.78 -13.97
CA ARG A 59 6.70 7.64 -13.54
C ARG A 59 6.02 7.92 -12.21
N HIS A 60 4.80 8.47 -12.30
CA HIS A 60 3.96 8.77 -11.13
C HIS A 60 3.14 7.58 -10.62
N ASP A 61 3.21 6.43 -11.31
CA ASP A 61 2.54 5.19 -10.94
C ASP A 61 3.27 4.41 -9.81
N ILE A 62 4.44 4.89 -9.42
CA ILE A 62 5.31 4.33 -8.38
C ILE A 62 5.27 5.27 -7.17
N SER A 63 4.76 4.77 -6.04
CA SER A 63 4.69 5.56 -4.80
C SER A 63 5.98 5.46 -3.97
N LYS A 64 6.25 6.48 -3.16
CA LYS A 64 7.38 6.51 -2.20
C LYS A 64 7.40 5.29 -1.28
N ASP A 65 6.22 4.85 -0.82
CA ASP A 65 6.10 3.65 0.03
C ASP A 65 6.42 2.36 -0.70
N MET A 66 6.09 2.28 -2.00
CA MET A 66 6.45 1.14 -2.83
C MET A 66 7.98 1.04 -2.94
N VAL A 67 8.67 2.15 -3.23
CA VAL A 67 10.14 2.19 -3.31
C VAL A 67 10.78 1.75 -1.99
N ARG A 68 10.31 2.29 -0.86
CA ARG A 68 10.79 1.89 0.48
C ARG A 68 10.61 0.40 0.74
N LYS A 69 9.42 -0.14 0.43
CA LYS A 69 9.11 -1.57 0.61
C LYS A 69 9.99 -2.47 -0.26
N VAL A 70 10.27 -2.07 -1.50
CA VAL A 70 11.09 -2.84 -2.45
C VAL A 70 12.57 -2.84 -2.08
N LEU A 71 13.08 -1.70 -1.62
CA LEU A 71 14.49 -1.56 -1.19
C LEU A 71 14.73 -2.01 0.26
N GLY A 72 13.70 -2.51 0.95
CA GLY A 72 13.84 -3.09 2.28
C GLY A 72 14.12 -2.10 3.40
N MET A 73 13.98 -0.78 3.16
CA MET A 73 14.08 0.20 4.24
C MET A 73 12.75 0.26 4.98
N PRO A 74 12.71 -0.10 6.28
CA PRO A 74 11.52 0.08 7.08
C PRO A 74 11.15 1.56 7.09
N ARG A 75 9.85 1.87 7.00
CA ARG A 75 9.35 3.24 7.23
C ARG A 75 10.02 3.76 8.51
N PRO A 76 10.56 5.00 8.52
CA PRO A 76 10.96 5.59 9.79
C PRO A 76 9.72 5.53 10.69
N ARG A 77 9.82 4.74 11.76
CA ARG A 77 8.78 4.72 12.79
C ARG A 77 8.75 6.15 13.29
N LEU A 78 7.71 6.90 12.91
CA LEU A 78 7.44 8.18 13.52
C LEU A 78 7.54 7.97 15.03
N PRO A 79 8.26 8.80 15.79
CA PRO A 79 8.20 8.70 17.23
C PRO A 79 6.72 8.78 17.60
N LEU A 80 6.26 7.79 18.37
CA LEU A 80 5.03 7.91 19.16
C LEU A 80 5.25 9.07 20.12
N TRP A 81 5.09 10.30 19.63
CA TRP A 81 5.19 11.50 20.45
C TRP A 81 3.96 11.62 21.36
N PRO A 82 4.10 12.31 22.50
CA PRO A 82 3.81 11.74 23.80
C PRO A 82 2.35 11.96 24.19
N PHE A 83 1.49 11.02 23.87
CA PHE A 83 0.24 10.84 24.61
C PHE A 83 0.25 9.46 25.26
N GLY A 84 1.13 9.31 26.25
CA GLY A 84 0.87 8.37 27.32
C GLY A 84 -0.36 8.86 28.10
N ARG A 85 -1.38 8.00 28.17
CA ARG A 85 -2.38 8.00 29.24
C ARG A 85 -2.95 6.59 29.38
#